data_AF-A0A914E6U4-F1
#
_entry.id   AF-A0A914E6U4-F1
#
_cell.length_a   1.000
_cell.length_b   1.000
_cell.length_c   1.000
_cell.angle_alpha   90.00
_cell.angle_beta   90.00
_cell.angle_gamma   90.00
#
_symmetry.space_group_name_H-M   'P 1'
#
loop_
_entity.id
_entity.type
_entity.pdbx_description
1 polymer ?
#
loop_
_entity_poly.entity_id
_entity_poly.type
_entity_poly.pdbx_seq_one_letter_code
_entity_poly.pdbx_strand_id
1 'polypeptide(L)'
;MSLGQFATVGPGVIYGRLRPVFQGIGWGMAILSWLVGLYYQVIIAWVLVYLYVIITGQSYMWSSCRNDFNTQYCKSILEDRRCEDELNKVGAFYFNKTCYSPTDSIAHQSMNNTFNFLSAISPAEEFFEYV
;
A
#
# COMPACT_ATOMS: atom_id res chain seq x y z
N MET A 1 2.05 -5.27 -33.73
CA MET A 1 2.95 -6.44 -33.91
C MET A 1 3.52 -6.48 -35.33
N SER A 2 2.71 -6.47 -36.40
CA SER A 2 3.19 -6.55 -37.79
C SER A 2 4.17 -5.44 -38.20
N LEU A 3 3.89 -4.18 -37.84
CA LEU A 3 4.74 -3.03 -38.19
C LEU A 3 6.16 -3.11 -37.57
N GLY A 4 6.24 -3.54 -36.32
CA GLY A 4 7.52 -3.71 -35.62
C GLY A 4 8.35 -4.88 -36.18
N GLN A 5 7.68 -5.98 -36.53
CA GLN A 5 8.34 -7.13 -37.16
C GLN A 5 8.82 -6.83 -38.59
N PHE A 6 8.05 -6.05 -39.37
CA PHE A 6 8.44 -5.65 -40.73
C PHE A 6 9.63 -4.67 -40.75
N ALA A 7 9.65 -3.72 -39.82
CA ALA A 7 10.66 -2.66 -39.86
C ALA A 7 11.93 -2.98 -39.08
N THR A 8 11.91 -3.90 -38.11
CA THR A 8 13.07 -4.33 -37.30
C THR A 8 13.83 -3.19 -36.60
N VAL A 9 13.24 -2.01 -36.52
CA VAL A 9 13.82 -0.80 -35.93
C VAL A 9 12.89 -0.23 -34.86
N GLY A 10 13.48 0.47 -33.89
CA GLY A 10 12.74 1.09 -32.81
C GLY A 10 11.77 2.19 -33.28
N PRO A 11 10.76 2.51 -32.46
CA PRO A 11 9.71 3.47 -32.80
C PRO A 11 10.25 4.85 -33.19
N GLY A 12 11.30 5.35 -32.52
CA GLY A 12 11.94 6.63 -32.87
C GLY A 12 12.39 6.75 -34.33
N VAL A 13 12.86 5.64 -34.91
CA VAL A 13 13.39 5.60 -36.29
C VAL A 13 12.32 5.19 -37.30
N ILE A 14 11.38 4.30 -36.92
CA ILE A 14 10.36 3.80 -37.84
C ILE A 14 9.42 4.92 -38.32
N TYR A 15 8.98 5.80 -37.40
CA TYR A 15 8.03 6.85 -37.75
C TYR A 15 8.67 7.91 -38.64
N GLY A 16 9.97 8.17 -38.49
CA GLY A 16 10.75 9.01 -39.40
C GLY A 16 10.92 8.39 -40.79
N ARG A 17 11.01 7.05 -40.90
CA ARG A 17 11.06 6.33 -42.19
C ARG A 17 9.71 6.26 -42.92
N LEU A 18 8.58 6.30 -42.20
CA LEU A 18 7.25 6.42 -42.83
C LEU A 18 7.03 7.82 -43.41
N ARG A 19 7.11 8.85 -42.55
CA ARG A 19 7.06 10.27 -42.94
C ARG A 19 7.86 11.09 -41.93
N PRO A 20 8.72 12.02 -42.37
CA PRO A 20 9.57 12.81 -41.48
C PRO A 20 8.79 13.62 -40.43
N VAL A 21 7.56 14.03 -40.75
CA VAL A 21 6.67 14.75 -39.81
C VAL A 21 6.31 13.90 -38.57
N PHE A 22 6.23 12.57 -38.70
CA PHE A 22 5.85 11.69 -37.60
C PHE A 22 7.01 11.22 -36.72
N GLN A 23 8.26 11.62 -37.03
CA GLN A 23 9.43 11.24 -36.25
C GLN A 23 9.30 11.58 -34.76
N GLY A 24 8.65 12.70 -34.42
CA GLY A 24 8.39 13.10 -33.04
C GLY A 24 7.53 12.11 -32.24
N ILE A 25 6.60 11.41 -32.91
CA ILE A 25 5.74 10.41 -32.26
C ILE A 25 6.58 9.23 -31.75
N GLY A 26 7.55 8.78 -32.54
CA GLY A 26 8.42 7.67 -32.17
C GLY A 26 9.28 7.94 -30.93
N TRP A 27 9.82 9.15 -30.82
CA TRP A 27 10.56 9.58 -29.64
C TRP A 27 9.63 9.81 -28.44
N GLY A 28 8.44 10.35 -28.65
CA GLY A 28 7.41 10.47 -27.62
C GLY A 28 7.06 9.13 -27.00
N MET A 29 6.85 8.08 -27.82
CA MET A 29 6.61 6.73 -27.33
C MET A 29 7.78 6.21 -26.48
N ALA A 30 9.03 6.42 -26.90
CA ALA A 30 10.20 5.98 -26.14
C ALA A 30 10.32 6.69 -24.78
N ILE A 31 10.09 8.01 -24.74
CA ILE A 31 10.10 8.79 -23.48
C ILE A 31 8.98 8.32 -22.56
N LEU A 32 7.77 8.10 -23.09
CA LEU A 32 6.65 7.58 -22.30
C LEU A 32 6.97 6.19 -21.72
N SER A 33 7.52 5.28 -22.52
CA SER A 33 7.93 3.95 -22.04
C SER A 33 9.00 4.05 -20.94
N TRP A 34 9.93 5.00 -21.04
CA TRP A 34 10.95 5.23 -20.01
C TRP A 34 10.34 5.78 -18.71
N LEU A 35 9.46 6.79 -18.80
CA LEU A 35 8.76 7.35 -17.64
C LEU A 35 7.90 6.30 -16.91
N VAL A 36 7.15 5.51 -17.69
CA VAL A 36 6.39 4.37 -17.17
C VAL A 36 7.33 3.38 -16.49
N GLY A 37 8.46 3.05 -17.13
CA GLY A 37 9.47 2.17 -16.55
C GLY A 37 9.97 2.64 -15.18
N LEU A 38 10.30 3.93 -15.04
CA LEU A 38 10.75 4.49 -13.75
C LEU A 38 9.68 4.38 -12.67
N TYR A 39 8.43 4.75 -12.97
CA TYR A 39 7.32 4.64 -12.02
C TYR A 39 7.07 3.19 -11.58
N TYR A 40 7.12 2.25 -12.52
CA TYR A 40 6.91 0.84 -12.21
C TYR A 40 8.04 0.23 -11.36
N GLN A 41 9.30 0.65 -11.53
CA GLN A 41 10.39 0.15 -10.69
C GLN A 41 10.19 0.51 -9.22
N VAL A 42 9.63 1.69 -8.91
CA VAL A 42 9.28 2.08 -7.54
C VAL A 42 8.22 1.14 -6.95
N ILE A 43 7.16 0.83 -7.70
CA ILE A 43 6.12 -0.11 -7.24
C ILE A 43 6.72 -1.50 -6.98
N ILE A 44 7.58 -1.99 -7.88
CA ILE A 44 8.22 -3.30 -7.73
C ILE A 44 9.09 -3.31 -6.47
N ALA A 45 9.83 -2.24 -6.18
CA ALA A 45 10.63 -2.12 -4.97
C ALA A 45 9.78 -2.30 -3.71
N TRP A 46 8.63 -1.60 -3.63
CA TRP A 46 7.69 -1.77 -2.51
C TRP A 46 7.20 -3.21 -2.38
N VAL A 47 6.75 -3.83 -3.47
CA VAL A 47 6.29 -5.23 -3.46
C VAL A 47 7.37 -6.19 -2.94
N LEU A 48 8.64 -5.96 -3.30
CA LEU A 48 9.75 -6.79 -2.82
C LEU A 48 9.98 -6.65 -1.31
N VAL A 49 9.79 -5.46 -0.73
CA VAL A 49 9.86 -5.28 0.73
C VAL A 49 8.76 -6.08 1.43
N TYR A 50 7.51 -5.94 1.00
CA TYR A 50 6.40 -6.71 1.59
C TYR A 50 6.62 -8.22 1.43
N LEU A 51 7.14 -8.66 0.28
CA LEU A 51 7.49 -10.06 0.04
C LEU A 51 8.57 -10.54 1.01
N TYR A 52 9.62 -9.75 1.23
CA TYR A 52 10.69 -10.08 2.17
C TYR A 52 10.16 -10.26 3.60
N VAL A 53 9.30 -9.35 4.07
CA VAL A 53 8.66 -9.41 5.39
C VAL A 53 7.79 -10.68 5.53
N ILE A 54 7.11 -11.09 4.46
CA ILE A 54 6.32 -12.33 4.45
C ILE A 54 7.22 -13.56 4.49
N ILE A 55 8.27 -13.61 3.67
CA ILE A 55 9.20 -14.76 3.61
C ILE A 55 9.97 -14.95 4.91
N THR A 56 10.32 -13.85 5.60
CA THR A 56 10.99 -13.88 6.91
C THR A 56 10.05 -14.22 8.08
N GLY A 57 8.75 -14.41 7.82
CA GLY A 57 7.76 -14.74 8.84
C GLY A 57 7.33 -13.55 9.70
N GLN A 58 7.65 -12.32 9.30
CA GLN A 58 7.32 -11.08 10.01
C GLN A 58 6.00 -10.47 9.52
N SER A 59 5.05 -11.28 9.04
CA SER A 59 3.76 -10.82 8.52
C SER A 59 2.92 -10.04 9.55
N TYR A 60 3.22 -10.17 10.84
CA TYR A 60 2.58 -9.40 11.91
C TYR A 60 2.85 -7.89 11.78
N MET A 61 3.95 -7.46 11.16
CA MET A 61 4.31 -6.05 11.08
C MET A 61 3.29 -5.23 10.27
N TRP A 62 2.79 -5.75 9.15
CA TRP A 62 1.81 -5.02 8.34
C TRP A 62 0.36 -5.44 8.63
N SER A 63 0.13 -6.56 9.33
CA SER A 63 -1.21 -7.09 9.60
C SER A 63 -1.75 -6.80 11.01
N SER A 64 -0.89 -6.41 11.96
CA SER A 64 -1.26 -6.15 13.35
C SER A 64 -1.08 -4.70 13.73
N CYS A 65 -2.00 -4.18 14.55
CA CYS A 65 -1.86 -2.88 15.21
C CYS A 65 -1.00 -2.95 16.49
N ARG A 66 -0.41 -4.11 16.86
CA ARG A 66 0.38 -4.30 18.10
C ARG A 66 1.88 -3.95 17.99
N ASN A 67 2.35 -3.32 16.92
CA ASN A 67 3.77 -2.95 16.75
C ASN A 67 4.14 -1.66 17.48
N ASP A 68 5.44 -1.43 17.68
CA ASP A 68 5.96 -0.25 18.35
C ASP A 68 5.70 1.05 17.57
N PHE A 69 5.83 0.99 16.25
CA PHE A 69 5.61 2.12 15.34
C PHE A 69 4.13 2.49 15.16
N ASN A 70 3.20 1.62 15.55
CA ASN A 70 1.78 1.89 15.34
C ASN A 70 1.26 2.99 16.26
N THR A 71 0.43 3.86 15.69
CA THR A 71 -0.17 4.97 16.43
C THR A 71 -1.52 4.58 17.01
N GLN A 72 -2.12 5.47 17.82
CA GLN A 72 -3.49 5.31 18.33
C GLN A 72 -4.56 5.36 17.22
N TYR A 73 -4.20 5.74 15.99
CA TYR A 73 -5.10 5.77 14.84
C TYR A 73 -5.20 4.42 14.13
N CYS A 74 -4.31 3.47 14.44
CA CYS A 74 -4.33 2.14 13.85
C CYS A 74 -5.61 1.39 14.25
N LYS A 75 -6.38 0.97 13.25
CA LYS A 75 -7.57 0.15 13.45
C LYS A 75 -7.56 -1.04 12.50
N SER A 76 -7.85 -2.23 13.03
CA SER A 76 -8.02 -3.42 12.21
C SER A 76 -9.08 -4.35 12.77
N ILE A 77 -9.89 -4.90 11.85
CA ILE A 77 -10.96 -5.86 12.18
C ILE A 77 -10.38 -7.14 12.79
N LEU A 78 -9.17 -7.52 12.36
CA LEU A 78 -8.49 -8.71 12.88
C LEU A 78 -8.13 -8.54 14.37
N GLU A 79 -7.63 -7.36 14.76
CA GLU A 79 -7.30 -7.08 16.16
C GLU A 79 -8.56 -6.95 17.02
N ASP A 80 -9.64 -6.35 16.50
CA ASP A 80 -10.93 -6.32 17.20
C ASP A 80 -11.42 -7.75 17.49
N ARG A 81 -11.41 -8.65 16.49
CA ARG A 81 -11.75 -10.07 16.69
C ARG A 81 -10.84 -10.78 17.68
N ARG A 82 -9.53 -10.50 17.64
CA ARG A 82 -8.58 -11.05 18.63
C ARG A 82 -8.93 -10.60 20.04
N CYS A 83 -9.33 -9.34 20.22
CA CYS A 83 -9.80 -8.84 21.52
C CYS A 83 -11.12 -9.49 21.95
N GLU A 84 -12.05 -9.78 21.03
CA GLU A 84 -13.28 -10.52 21.32
C GLU A 84 -12.97 -11.91 21.88
N ASP A 85 -12.01 -12.63 21.27
CA ASP A 85 -11.55 -13.94 21.72
C ASP A 85 -10.80 -13.87 23.05
N GLU A 86 -9.91 -12.87 23.24
CA GLU A 86 -9.12 -12.68 24.47
C GLU A 86 -9.99 -12.35 25.69
N LEU A 87 -11.00 -11.50 25.54
CA LEU A 87 -11.93 -11.14 26.62
C LEU A 87 -13.17 -12.06 26.70
N ASN A 88 -13.38 -12.92 25.70
CA ASN A 88 -14.61 -13.68 25.51
C ASN A 88 -15.87 -12.80 25.58
N LYS A 89 -15.81 -11.63 24.93
CA LYS A 89 -16.90 -10.63 24.89
C LYS A 89 -17.11 -10.15 23.47
N VAL A 90 -18.33 -10.36 22.97
CA VAL A 90 -18.76 -9.85 21.66
C VAL A 90 -18.81 -8.32 21.69
N GLY A 91 -18.22 -7.67 20.68
CA GLY A 91 -18.09 -6.22 20.59
C GLY A 91 -16.93 -5.64 21.39
N ALA A 92 -15.99 -6.46 21.88
CA ALA A 92 -14.72 -5.95 22.36
C ALA A 92 -13.94 -5.31 21.20
N PHE A 93 -13.20 -4.25 21.49
CA PHE A 93 -12.47 -3.50 20.47
C PHE A 93 -11.04 -3.24 20.92
N TYR A 94 -10.14 -3.15 19.94
CA TYR A 94 -8.74 -2.84 20.16
C TYR A 94 -8.52 -1.33 20.03
N PHE A 95 -7.93 -0.70 21.04
CA PHE A 95 -7.58 0.72 21.00
C PHE A 95 -6.29 0.96 21.77
N ASN A 96 -5.39 1.78 21.20
CA ASN A 96 -4.15 2.21 21.82
C ASN A 96 -3.36 1.09 22.53
N LYS A 97 -3.06 0.01 21.79
CA LYS A 97 -2.30 -1.16 22.28
C LYS A 97 -2.98 -2.00 23.38
N THR A 98 -4.25 -1.77 23.67
CA THR A 98 -5.02 -2.49 24.69
C THR A 98 -6.39 -2.92 24.20
N CYS A 99 -6.92 -4.02 24.75
CA CYS A 99 -8.28 -4.49 24.46
C CYS A 99 -9.25 -3.92 25.49
N TYR A 100 -10.39 -3.40 25.00
CA TYR A 100 -11.45 -2.85 25.84
C TYR A 100 -12.76 -3.63 25.69
N SER A 101 -13.54 -3.67 26.76
CA SER A 101 -14.89 -4.25 26.71
C SER A 101 -15.85 -3.32 25.99
N PRO A 102 -16.92 -3.84 25.37
CA PRO A 102 -17.97 -3.01 24.75
C PRO A 102 -18.64 -2.04 25.74
N THR A 103 -18.58 -2.34 27.04
CA THR A 103 -19.17 -1.54 28.11
C THR A 103 -18.27 -0.40 28.60
N ASP A 104 -17.01 -0.33 28.17
CA ASP A 104 -16.05 0.68 28.62
C ASP A 104 -16.28 2.01 27.91
N SER A 105 -17.16 2.84 28.48
CA SER A 105 -17.57 4.13 27.93
C SER A 105 -16.42 5.13 27.79
N ILE A 106 -15.45 5.10 28.70
CA ILE A 106 -14.27 5.98 28.68
C ILE A 106 -13.40 5.67 27.46
N ALA A 107 -13.13 4.39 27.21
CA ALA A 107 -12.33 3.95 26.07
C ALA A 107 -13.05 4.24 24.75
N HIS A 108 -14.36 4.00 24.70
CA HIS A 108 -15.17 4.31 23.52
C HIS A 108 -15.21 5.81 23.22
N GLN A 109 -15.30 6.66 24.26
CA GLN A 109 -15.25 8.12 24.10
C GLN A 109 -13.86 8.60 23.67
N SER A 110 -12.78 8.05 24.25
CA SER A 110 -11.41 8.36 23.86
C SER A 110 -11.16 7.99 22.39
N MET A 111 -11.62 6.82 21.98
CA MET A 111 -11.55 6.35 20.61
C MET A 111 -12.30 7.30 19.66
N ASN A 112 -13.55 7.67 19.99
CA ASN A 112 -14.33 8.62 19.19
C ASN A 112 -13.66 9.99 19.10
N ASN A 113 -13.11 10.51 20.21
CA ASN A 113 -12.39 11.79 20.20
C ASN A 113 -11.11 11.72 19.33
N THR A 114 -10.45 10.58 19.31
CA THR A 114 -9.26 10.34 18.47
C THR A 114 -9.65 10.32 17.00
N PHE A 115 -10.70 9.58 16.65
CA PHE A 115 -11.20 9.50 15.28
C PHE A 115 -11.95 10.74 14.79
N ASN A 116 -12.32 11.65 15.69
CA ASN A 116 -12.80 12.98 15.33
C ASN A 116 -11.68 13.89 14.81
N PHE A 117 -10.42 13.65 15.22
CA PHE A 117 -9.28 14.44 14.77
C PHE A 117 -8.67 13.90 13.48
N LEU A 118 -8.42 12.58 13.44
CA LEU A 118 -7.86 11.90 12.28
C LEU A 118 -8.63 10.60 12.00
N SER A 119 -8.88 10.28 10.74
CA SER A 119 -9.51 9.01 10.37
C SER A 119 -8.66 7.81 10.79
N ALA A 120 -9.32 6.67 11.00
CA ALA A 120 -8.63 5.42 11.27
C ALA A 120 -7.71 5.04 10.11
N ILE A 121 -6.49 4.61 10.45
CA ILE A 121 -5.45 4.19 9.52
C ILE A 121 -5.30 2.67 9.61
N SER A 122 -5.06 2.03 8.47
CA SER A 122 -4.83 0.57 8.43
C SER A 122 -3.40 0.23 8.87
N PRO A 123 -3.16 -0.94 9.50
CA PRO A 123 -1.80 -1.34 9.90
C PRO A 123 -0.83 -1.46 8.72
N ALA A 124 -1.34 -1.75 7.52
CA ALA A 124 -0.52 -1.82 6.31
C ALA A 124 -0.06 -0.45 5.81
N GLU A 125 -0.85 0.59 6.06
CA GLU A 125 -0.54 1.98 5.69
C GLU A 125 0.47 2.58 6.67
N GLU A 126 0.31 2.37 7.99
CA GLU A 126 1.34 2.78 8.95
C GLU A 126 2.67 2.04 8.72
N PHE A 127 2.62 0.76 8.33
CA PHE A 127 3.81 0.03 7.92
C PHE A 127 4.47 0.62 6.66
N PHE A 128 3.68 1.11 5.70
CA PHE A 128 4.20 1.77 4.49
C PHE A 128 4.94 3.07 4.82
N GLU A 129 4.43 3.87 5.75
CA GLU A 129 5.08 5.12 6.17
C GLU A 129 6.34 4.88 7.01
N TYR A 130 6.44 3.73 7.67
CA TYR A 130 7.56 3.37 8.53
C TYR A 130 8.81 2.89 7.76
N VAL A 131 8.62 2.25 6.60
CA VAL A 131 9.67 1.68 5.74
C VAL A 131 10.32 2.74 4.85
#